data_AF-A0A1A8PI90-F1
#
_entry.id   AF-A0A1A8PI90-F1
#
_cell.length_a   1.000
_cell.length_b   1.000
_cell.length_c   1.000
_cell.angle_alpha   90.00
_cell.angle_beta   90.00
_cell.angle_gamma   90.00
#
_symmetry.space_group_name_H-M   'P 1'
#
loop_
_entity.id
_entity.type
_entity.pdbx_description
1 polymer ?
#
loop_
_entity_poly.entity_id
_entity_poly.type
_entity_poly.pdbx_seq_one_letter_code
_entity_poly.pdbx_strand_id
1 'polypeptide(L)'
;LKRAKVGEISVLNVDCSHAGPGQLSLEAVPDSPSSPTGSGLGSGVKAKTEVVDNKDGTYTGTYVPLTSGMYTLMLKYGGKAVPGFPAKVTVDPAVDTSKVKVFGPGVEGQAIFREATTEFS
;
A
#
# COMPACT_ATOMS: atom_id res chain seq x y z
N LEU A 1 -10.10 15.56 -2.59
CA LEU A 1 -9.22 14.40 -2.26
C LEU A 1 -9.36 13.36 -3.37
N LYS A 2 -8.27 12.74 -3.80
CA LYS A 2 -8.33 11.57 -4.69
C LYS A 2 -8.79 10.36 -3.87
N ARG A 3 -9.79 9.63 -4.38
CA ARG A 3 -10.32 8.39 -3.78
C ARG A 3 -9.98 7.21 -4.68
N ALA A 4 -9.68 6.08 -4.10
CA ALA A 4 -9.45 4.80 -4.78
C ALA A 4 -10.14 3.69 -4.00
N LYS A 5 -10.27 2.50 -4.60
CA LYS A 5 -10.90 1.35 -3.96
C LYS A 5 -9.91 0.19 -3.86
N VAL A 6 -9.95 -0.57 -2.76
CA VAL A 6 -9.10 -1.76 -2.60
C VAL A 6 -9.32 -2.72 -3.77
N GLY A 7 -8.23 -3.19 -4.36
CA GLY A 7 -8.21 -4.09 -5.51
C GLY A 7 -8.52 -3.42 -6.85
N GLU A 8 -8.86 -2.14 -6.86
CA GLU A 8 -9.15 -1.40 -8.09
C GLU A 8 -7.89 -0.75 -8.65
N ILE A 9 -7.73 -0.83 -9.97
CA ILE A 9 -6.59 -0.27 -10.67
C ILE A 9 -6.79 1.24 -10.84
N SER A 10 -5.92 2.03 -10.24
CA SER A 10 -5.83 3.47 -10.45
C SER A 10 -4.71 3.80 -11.44
N VAL A 11 -5.05 4.44 -12.55
CA VAL A 11 -4.10 4.85 -13.58
C VAL A 11 -3.75 6.33 -13.42
N LEU A 12 -2.46 6.64 -13.52
CA LEU A 12 -1.88 7.98 -13.45
C LEU A 12 -1.10 8.24 -14.74
N ASN A 13 -1.63 9.11 -15.60
CA ASN A 13 -0.92 9.57 -16.78
C ASN A 13 -0.07 10.79 -16.39
N VAL A 14 1.22 10.72 -16.68
CA VAL A 14 2.19 11.76 -16.34
C VAL A 14 2.85 12.22 -17.63
N ASP A 15 2.61 13.48 -18.00
CA ASP A 15 3.31 14.11 -19.12
C ASP A 15 4.65 14.67 -18.62
N CYS A 16 5.74 14.10 -19.13
CA CYS A 16 7.11 14.54 -18.84
C CYS A 16 7.82 15.02 -20.13
N SER A 17 7.08 15.27 -21.20
CA SER A 17 7.61 15.55 -22.54
C SER A 17 8.53 16.79 -22.55
N HIS A 18 8.23 17.76 -21.67
CA HIS A 18 9.00 19.00 -21.50
C HIS A 18 9.96 18.97 -20.30
N ALA A 19 10.00 17.88 -19.54
CA ALA A 19 10.80 17.79 -18.31
C ALA A 19 12.29 17.45 -18.56
N GLY A 20 12.64 17.03 -19.78
CA GLY A 20 13.98 16.56 -20.14
C GLY A 20 14.15 15.05 -19.95
N PRO A 21 15.37 14.50 -20.14
CA PRO A 21 15.61 13.08 -19.97
C PRO A 21 15.51 12.64 -18.51
N GLY A 22 14.81 11.53 -18.24
CA GLY A 22 14.66 10.98 -16.90
C GLY A 22 13.82 9.70 -16.87
N GLN A 23 13.73 9.09 -15.68
CA GLN A 23 12.87 7.93 -15.41
C GLN A 23 11.80 8.31 -14.38
N LEU A 24 10.55 7.85 -14.59
CA LEU A 24 9.48 8.01 -13.61
C LEU A 24 9.53 6.88 -12.57
N SER A 25 9.41 7.23 -11.30
CA SER A 25 9.23 6.31 -10.17
C SER A 25 7.92 6.65 -9.45
N LEU A 26 7.10 5.62 -9.23
CA LEU A 26 5.86 5.69 -8.45
C LEU A 26 6.04 4.84 -7.19
N GLU A 27 5.83 5.47 -6.03
CA GLU A 27 5.85 4.82 -4.72
C GLU A 27 4.55 5.14 -3.99
N ALA A 28 4.02 4.15 -3.27
CA ALA A 28 2.82 4.32 -2.47
C ALA A 28 3.09 3.94 -1.02
N VAL A 29 3.06 4.94 -0.14
CA VAL A 29 3.35 4.77 1.28
C VAL A 29 2.03 4.80 2.07
N PRO A 30 1.66 3.75 2.80
CA PRO A 30 0.51 3.79 3.71
C PRO A 30 0.81 4.71 4.91
N ASP A 31 -0.15 5.56 5.30
CA ASP A 31 -0.01 6.51 6.41
C ASP A 31 -0.15 5.81 7.78
N SER A 32 -0.89 4.70 7.82
CA SER A 32 -1.03 3.90 9.03
C SER A 32 0.21 3.03 9.26
N PRO A 33 0.80 3.04 10.48
CA PRO A 33 1.88 2.14 10.82
C PRO A 33 1.30 0.72 10.85
N SER A 34 1.57 -0.06 9.82
CA SER A 34 1.53 -1.51 9.99
C SER A 34 2.43 -1.84 11.16
N SER A 35 1.87 -2.42 12.22
CA SER A 35 2.64 -2.98 13.32
C SER A 35 3.85 -3.74 12.76
N PRO A 36 5.08 -3.39 13.17
CA PRO A 36 6.29 -4.10 12.76
C PRO A 36 6.37 -5.39 13.56
N THR A 37 5.46 -6.34 13.32
CA THR A 37 5.55 -7.67 13.90
C THR A 37 6.13 -8.63 12.88
N GLY A 38 7.44 -8.78 12.93
CA GLY A 38 8.13 -9.95 12.41
C GLY A 38 9.10 -9.66 11.29
N SER A 39 10.38 -9.65 11.63
CA SER A 39 11.48 -10.02 10.74
C SER A 39 11.10 -11.29 9.96
N GLY A 40 10.77 -11.14 8.68
CA GLY A 40 10.36 -12.25 7.84
C GLY A 40 10.40 -11.80 6.39
N LEU A 41 11.27 -12.44 5.62
CA LEU A 41 11.44 -12.28 4.19
C LEU A 41 10.11 -12.66 3.48
N GLY A 42 9.17 -11.72 3.40
CA GLY A 42 7.79 -12.00 3.00
C GLY A 42 6.92 -10.74 2.84
N SER A 43 7.46 -9.75 2.13
CA SER A 43 6.78 -8.62 1.47
C SER A 43 5.39 -8.19 2.01
N GLY A 44 5.40 -7.35 3.05
CA GLY A 44 4.25 -6.56 3.54
C GLY A 44 3.79 -5.47 2.58
N VAL A 45 3.64 -5.81 1.29
CA VAL A 45 3.25 -4.89 0.22
C VAL A 45 1.78 -4.53 0.40
N LYS A 46 1.51 -3.27 0.78
CA LYS A 46 0.14 -2.75 0.94
C LYS A 46 -0.47 -2.20 -0.34
N ALA A 47 0.32 -2.08 -1.39
CA ALA A 47 -0.13 -1.66 -2.71
C ALA A 47 0.85 -2.10 -3.79
N LYS A 48 0.33 -2.47 -4.96
CA LYS A 48 1.13 -2.75 -6.15
C LYS A 48 1.27 -1.47 -6.95
N THR A 49 2.46 -1.21 -7.47
CA THR A 49 2.76 -0.06 -8.32
C THR A 49 3.52 -0.52 -9.55
N GLU A 50 3.13 -0.02 -10.72
CA GLU A 50 3.81 -0.27 -11.99
C GLU A 50 3.99 1.04 -12.74
N VAL A 51 5.05 1.16 -13.53
CA VAL A 51 5.30 2.33 -14.38
C VAL A 51 5.65 1.85 -15.77
N VAL A 52 4.94 2.38 -16.75
CA VAL A 52 5.15 2.10 -18.17
C VAL A 52 5.59 3.41 -18.86
N ASP A 53 6.70 3.33 -19.60
CA ASP A 53 7.17 4.40 -20.48
C ASP A 53 6.50 4.23 -21.85
N ASN A 54 5.72 5.22 -22.29
CA ASN A 54 5.01 5.16 -23.57
C ASN A 54 5.90 5.55 -24.76
N LYS A 55 7.15 5.94 -24.53
CA LYS A 55 8.13 6.42 -25.54
C LYS A 55 7.70 7.63 -26.36
N ASP A 56 6.65 8.34 -25.94
CA ASP A 56 6.16 9.58 -26.56
C ASP A 56 6.42 10.82 -25.68
N GLY A 57 7.13 10.64 -24.57
CA GLY A 57 7.34 11.67 -23.54
C GLY A 57 6.35 11.59 -22.38
N THR A 58 5.39 10.66 -22.43
CA THR A 58 4.44 10.38 -21.34
C THR A 58 4.73 9.05 -20.66
N TYR A 59 4.26 8.95 -19.42
CA TYR A 59 4.39 7.76 -18.59
C TYR A 59 3.04 7.37 -18.01
N THR A 60 2.78 6.08 -17.96
CA THR A 60 1.58 5.50 -17.36
C THR A 60 1.97 4.81 -16.07
N GLY A 61 1.67 5.45 -14.93
CA GLY A 61 1.81 4.86 -13.61
C GLY A 61 0.52 4.15 -13.20
N THR A 62 0.62 2.92 -12.72
CA THR A 62 -0.51 2.12 -12.26
C THR A 62 -0.36 1.85 -10.77
N TYR A 63 -1.43 2.06 -10.00
CA TYR A 63 -1.49 1.85 -8.56
C TYR A 63 -2.68 0.97 -8.21
N VAL A 64 -2.44 -0.12 -7.48
CA VAL A 64 -3.49 -1.03 -7.01
C VAL A 64 -3.35 -1.19 -5.48
N PRO A 65 -4.17 -0.50 -4.69
CA PRO A 65 -4.14 -0.66 -3.24
C PRO A 65 -4.67 -2.04 -2.84
N LEU A 66 -3.98 -2.70 -1.92
CA LEU A 66 -4.38 -4.02 -1.41
C LEU A 66 -5.11 -3.93 -0.06
N THR A 67 -5.02 -2.79 0.62
CA THR A 67 -5.71 -2.54 1.91
C THR A 67 -6.35 -1.16 1.90
N SER A 68 -7.46 -1.00 2.64
CA SER A 68 -8.12 0.29 2.80
C SER A 68 -7.32 1.17 3.76
N GLY A 69 -7.37 2.48 3.57
CA GLY A 69 -6.66 3.42 4.42
C GLY A 69 -6.16 4.62 3.64
N MET A 70 -5.41 5.47 4.34
CA MET A 70 -4.81 6.65 3.73
C MET A 70 -3.43 6.29 3.18
N TYR A 71 -3.17 6.67 1.94
CA TYR A 71 -1.90 6.47 1.26
C TYR A 71 -1.35 7.80 0.78
N THR A 72 -0.04 7.95 0.89
CA THR A 72 0.72 9.03 0.28
C THR A 72 1.40 8.47 -0.96
N LEU A 73 0.92 8.88 -2.13
CA LEU A 73 1.57 8.59 -3.39
C LEU A 73 2.73 9.57 -3.58
N MET A 74 3.86 9.07 -4.04
CA MET A 74 5.07 9.82 -4.35
C MET A 74 5.46 9.53 -5.80
N LEU A 75 5.43 10.55 -6.64
CA LEU A 75 5.94 10.48 -8.01
C LEU A 75 7.19 11.32 -8.13
N LYS A 76 8.26 10.73 -8.68
CA LYS A 76 9.50 11.42 -9.01
C LYS A 76 9.90 11.11 -10.45
N TYR A 77 10.29 12.13 -11.21
CA TYR A 77 10.83 12.01 -12.55
C TYR A 77 12.29 12.50 -12.56
N GLY A 78 13.23 11.64 -12.95
CA GLY A 78 14.66 11.99 -12.95
C GLY A 78 15.18 12.47 -11.59
N GLY A 79 14.59 11.95 -10.49
CA GLY A 79 14.89 12.36 -9.12
C GLY A 79 14.16 13.61 -8.62
N LYS A 80 13.38 14.31 -9.47
CA LYS A 80 12.59 15.50 -9.10
C LYS A 80 11.14 15.13 -8.85
N ALA A 81 10.52 15.71 -7.82
CA ALA A 81 9.10 15.47 -7.55
C ALA A 81 8.22 16.00 -8.70
N VAL A 82 7.25 15.21 -9.12
CA VAL A 82 6.26 15.62 -10.13
C VAL A 82 5.27 16.61 -9.50
N PRO A 83 4.85 17.67 -10.22
CA PRO A 83 3.86 18.62 -9.71
C PRO A 83 2.59 17.93 -9.20
N GLY A 84 2.12 18.34 -8.01
CA GLY A 84 0.98 17.73 -7.34
C GLY A 84 1.31 16.50 -6.49
N PHE A 85 2.59 16.10 -6.38
CA PHE A 85 3.06 15.04 -5.48
C PHE A 85 4.04 15.59 -4.42
N PRO A 86 4.03 15.04 -3.19
CA PRO A 86 3.26 13.89 -2.75
C PRO A 86 1.75 14.15 -2.65
N ALA A 87 0.96 13.17 -3.08
CA ALA A 87 -0.50 13.27 -3.14
C ALA A 87 -1.13 12.28 -2.15
N LYS A 88 -2.03 12.79 -1.31
CA LYS A 88 -2.80 11.97 -0.37
C LYS A 88 -4.02 11.37 -1.06
N VAL A 89 -4.15 10.05 -0.97
CA VAL A 89 -5.24 9.26 -1.54
C VAL A 89 -5.92 8.49 -0.41
N THR A 90 -7.24 8.55 -0.36
CA THR A 90 -8.04 7.72 0.55
C THR A 90 -8.50 6.49 -0.20
N VAL A 91 -8.14 5.31 0.29
CA VAL A 91 -8.56 4.04 -0.27
C VAL A 91 -9.75 3.51 0.52
N ASP A 92 -10.91 3.51 -0.13
CA ASP A 92 -12.14 2.91 0.37
C ASP A 92 -12.05 1.37 0.27
N PRO A 93 -12.62 0.61 1.23
CA PRO A 93 -12.60 -0.84 1.20
C PRO A 93 -13.33 -1.42 -0.03
N ALA A 94 -12.92 -2.60 -0.49
CA ALA A 94 -13.49 -3.26 -1.67
C ALA A 94 -14.98 -3.62 -1.49
N VAL A 95 -15.39 -3.80 -0.24
CA VAL A 95 -16.72 -4.20 0.21
C VAL A 95 -17.12 -3.32 1.40
N ASP A 96 -18.39 -2.95 1.50
CA ASP A 96 -18.97 -2.41 2.73
C ASP A 96 -18.81 -3.45 3.87
N THR A 97 -17.69 -3.38 4.59
CA THR A 97 -17.34 -4.31 5.67
C THR A 97 -18.19 -4.12 6.94
N SER A 98 -19.16 -3.21 6.95
CA SER A 98 -20.21 -3.19 7.99
C SER A 98 -21.03 -4.49 8.06
N LYS A 99 -20.85 -5.42 7.11
CA LYS A 99 -21.40 -6.79 7.15
C LYS A 99 -20.36 -7.90 7.39
N VAL A 100 -19.07 -7.57 7.51
CA VAL A 100 -18.03 -8.58 7.79
C VAL A 100 -17.92 -8.77 9.30
N LYS A 101 -18.68 -9.74 9.80
CA LYS A 101 -18.51 -10.30 11.13
C LYS A 101 -17.33 -11.26 11.08
N VAL A 102 -16.22 -10.91 11.75
CA VAL A 102 -15.07 -11.82 11.89
C VAL A 102 -15.51 -12.98 12.79
N PHE A 103 -15.61 -14.17 12.21
CA PHE A 103 -15.55 -15.41 12.96
C PHE A 103 -14.37 -16.22 12.44
N GLY A 104 -13.43 -16.47 13.35
CA GLY A 104 -12.34 -17.42 13.18
C GLY A 104 -11.81 -17.75 14.58
N PRO A 105 -11.64 -19.01 14.97
CA PRO A 105 -11.16 -19.42 16.30
C PRO A 105 -9.65 -19.14 16.52
N GLY A 106 -9.12 -18.06 15.95
CA GLY A 106 -7.69 -17.73 15.92
C GLY A 106 -7.35 -16.30 16.32
N VAL A 107 -8.29 -15.56 16.95
CA VAL A 107 -8.04 -14.23 17.52
C VAL A 107 -7.68 -14.31 19.01
N GLU A 108 -6.80 -15.23 19.40
CA GLU A 108 -6.20 -15.24 20.74
C GLU A 108 -4.69 -15.46 20.61
N GLY A 109 -3.99 -14.36 20.34
CA GLY A 109 -2.55 -14.29 20.37
C GLY A 109 -2.06 -13.65 21.66
N GLN A 110 -2.15 -14.35 22.79
CA GLN A 110 -1.16 -14.17 23.85
C GLN A 110 -0.78 -15.53 24.44
N ALA A 111 0.19 -16.17 23.79
CA ALA A 111 0.89 -17.30 24.35
C ALA A 111 1.70 -16.83 25.56
N ILE A 112 1.36 -17.33 26.75
CA ILE A 112 2.33 -17.52 27.83
C ILE A 112 2.26 -18.98 28.31
N PHE A 113 3.02 -19.85 27.64
CA PHE A 113 3.38 -21.14 28.21
C PHE A 113 4.48 -20.90 29.25
N ARG A 114 4.20 -21.21 30.53
CA ARG A 114 5.23 -21.70 31.46
C ARG A 114 4.64 -22.40 32.68
N GLU A 115 4.73 -23.73 32.62
CA GLU A 115 5.13 -24.66 33.69
C GLU A 115 4.50 -24.53 35.08
N ALA A 116 3.68 -25.53 35.48
CA ALA A 116 3.57 -25.95 36.87
C ALA A 116 3.29 -27.46 36.96
N THR A 117 4.30 -28.21 37.40
CA THR A 117 4.25 -29.61 37.84
C THR A 117 3.17 -29.80 38.91
N THR A 118 2.41 -30.88 38.85
CA THR A 118 1.55 -31.31 39.96
C THR A 118 1.91 -32.74 40.36
N GLU A 119 2.56 -32.89 41.52
CA GLU A 119 2.58 -34.11 42.31
C GLU A 119 1.32 -34.16 43.20
N PHE A 120 0.73 -35.34 43.39
CA PHE A 120 -0.35 -35.59 44.36
C PHE A 120 0.15 -36.52 45.46
N SER A 121 -0.17 -36.18 46.72
CA SER A 121 -0.08 -37.07 47.89
C SER A 121 -1.41 -37.79 48.13
#